data_AF-Q4S4F2-F1
#
_entry.id   AF-Q4S4F2-F1
#
_cell.length_a   1.000
_cell.length_b   1.000
_cell.length_c   1.000
_cell.angle_alpha   90.00
_cell.angle_beta   90.00
_cell.angle_gamma   90.00
#
_symmetry.space_group_name_H-M   'P 1'
#
loop_
_entity.id
_entity.type
_entity.pdbx_description
1 polymer ?
#
loop_
_entity_poly.entity_id
_entity_poly.type
_entity_poly.pdbx_seq_one_letter_code
_entity_poly.pdbx_strand_id
1 'polypeptide(L)'
;MVVWTDQERAIIDNIFSNLDYEDVGSKALIRCLIVYPWTQRYFSSFGNLYNAEAIRNNPNVAKHGVTVLHGLDRALKNMDNIKEEYKKLSERAALREAARRPRQLCSLTA
;
A
#
# COMPACT_ATOMS: atom_id res chain seq x y z
N MET A 1 11.26 18.48 10.37
CA MET A 1 9.94 17.84 10.49
C MET A 1 8.99 18.65 9.63
N VAL A 2 7.99 18.05 8.98
CA VAL A 2 7.04 18.83 8.16
C VAL A 2 6.18 19.66 9.10
N VAL A 3 5.93 20.92 8.75
CA VAL A 3 5.01 21.79 9.47
C VAL A 3 3.83 22.02 8.55
N TRP A 4 2.64 21.63 8.99
CA TRP A 4 1.40 21.81 8.25
C TRP A 4 0.66 23.03 8.76
N THR A 5 0.25 23.90 7.84
CA THR A 5 -0.69 24.98 8.10
C THR A 5 -2.08 24.42 8.42
N ASP A 6 -2.90 25.19 9.13
CA ASP A 6 -4.28 24.80 9.44
C ASP A 6 -5.11 24.59 8.17
N GLN A 7 -4.84 25.37 7.12
CA GLN A 7 -5.49 25.23 5.83
C GLN A 7 -5.15 23.89 5.16
N GLU A 8 -3.87 23.47 5.17
CA GLU A 8 -3.47 22.18 4.60
C GLU A 8 -4.13 21.02 5.34
N ARG A 9 -4.17 21.09 6.68
CA ARG A 9 -4.83 20.06 7.51
C ARG A 9 -6.32 19.96 7.18
N ALA A 10 -7.01 21.11 7.14
CA ALA A 10 -8.44 21.15 6.82
C ALA A 10 -8.76 20.57 5.43
N ILE A 11 -7.92 20.84 4.43
CA ILE A 11 -8.10 20.28 3.07
C ILE A 11 -7.91 18.77 3.09
N ILE A 12 -6.87 18.28 3.75
CA ILE A 12 -6.58 16.84 3.83
C ILE A 12 -7.71 16.11 4.57
N ASP A 13 -8.15 16.63 5.71
CA ASP A 13 -9.25 16.04 6.50
C ASP A 13 -10.55 16.01 5.69
N ASN A 14 -10.86 17.08 4.95
CA ASN A 14 -12.04 17.14 4.09
C ASN A 14 -11.97 16.12 2.94
N ILE A 15 -10.79 15.88 2.36
CA ILE A 15 -10.65 14.84 1.33
C ILE A 15 -10.96 13.48 1.93
N PHE A 16 -10.34 13.13 3.06
CA PHE A 16 -10.50 11.80 3.65
C PHE A 16 -11.87 11.54 4.27
N SER A 17 -12.55 12.57 4.78
CA SER A 17 -13.91 12.43 5.32
C SER A 17 -14.96 12.10 4.24
N ASN A 18 -14.68 12.46 2.97
CA ASN A 18 -15.56 12.20 1.83
C ASN A 18 -15.19 10.93 1.04
N LEU A 19 -14.13 10.20 1.44
CA LEU A 19 -13.74 8.96 0.76
C LEU A 19 -14.60 7.78 1.20
N ASP A 20 -15.07 6.98 0.24
CA ASP A 20 -15.53 5.62 0.50
C ASP A 20 -14.30 4.69 0.59
N TYR A 21 -13.99 4.24 1.82
CA TYR A 21 -12.80 3.46 2.08
C TYR A 21 -12.84 2.06 1.43
N GLU A 22 -14.02 1.45 1.35
CA GLU A 22 -14.21 0.11 0.79
C GLU A 22 -14.04 0.15 -0.73
N ASP A 23 -14.62 1.17 -1.37
CA ASP A 23 -14.53 1.35 -2.82
C ASP A 23 -13.14 1.84 -3.26
N VAL A 24 -12.64 2.93 -2.67
CA VAL A 24 -11.38 3.55 -3.08
C VAL A 24 -10.19 2.68 -2.71
N GLY A 25 -10.19 2.07 -1.53
CA GLY A 25 -9.11 1.21 -1.07
C GLY A 25 -8.92 -0.01 -1.96
N SER A 26 -10.01 -0.71 -2.28
CA SER A 26 -9.97 -1.88 -3.16
C SER A 26 -9.54 -1.51 -4.58
N LYS A 27 -10.14 -0.47 -5.19
CA LYS A 27 -9.81 0.00 -6.54
C LYS A 27 -8.36 0.46 -6.66
N ALA A 28 -7.81 1.13 -5.64
CA ALA A 28 -6.43 1.59 -5.64
C ALA A 28 -5.42 0.43 -5.74
N LEU A 29 -5.60 -0.62 -4.92
CA LEU A 29 -4.69 -1.77 -4.96
C LEU A 29 -4.87 -2.60 -6.24
N ILE A 30 -6.12 -2.81 -6.69
CA ILE A 30 -6.41 -3.48 -7.97
C ILE A 30 -5.69 -2.76 -9.12
N ARG A 31 -5.80 -1.43 -9.20
CA ARG A 31 -5.12 -0.63 -10.22
C ARG A 31 -3.59 -0.78 -10.13
N CYS A 32 -3.04 -0.75 -8.92
CA CYS A 32 -1.60 -0.93 -8.71
C CYS A 32 -1.10 -2.27 -9.27
N LEU A 33 -1.81 -3.37 -8.99
CA LEU A 33 -1.43 -4.71 -9.45
C LEU A 33 -1.60 -4.92 -10.95
N ILE A 34 -2.54 -4.21 -11.59
CA ILE A 34 -2.76 -4.29 -13.05
C ILE A 34 -1.78 -3.39 -13.81
N VAL A 35 -1.62 -2.13 -13.40
CA VAL A 35 -0.78 -1.14 -14.10
C VAL A 35 0.70 -1.42 -13.87
N TYR A 36 1.05 -1.99 -12.71
CA TYR A 36 2.42 -2.33 -12.35
C TYR A 36 2.55 -3.81 -11.98
N PRO A 37 2.52 -4.73 -12.97
CA PRO A 37 2.44 -6.18 -12.72
C PRO A 37 3.58 -6.74 -11.85
N TRP A 38 4.76 -6.12 -11.88
CA TRP A 38 5.89 -6.54 -11.05
C TRP A 38 5.59 -6.47 -9.55
N THR A 39 4.62 -5.67 -9.12
CA THR A 39 4.21 -5.55 -7.71
C THR A 39 3.49 -6.79 -7.19
N GLN A 40 2.93 -7.62 -8.09
CA GLN A 40 2.22 -8.86 -7.74
C GLN A 40 3.13 -9.86 -6.99
N ARG A 41 4.45 -9.81 -7.21
CA ARG A 41 5.45 -10.64 -6.51
C ARG A 41 5.38 -10.54 -4.98
N TYR A 42 4.83 -9.44 -4.48
CA TYR A 42 4.69 -9.18 -3.04
C TYR A 42 3.45 -9.81 -2.41
N PHE A 43 2.51 -10.27 -3.24
CA PHE A 43 1.19 -10.77 -2.87
C PHE A 43 0.98 -12.22 -3.31
N SER A 44 2.05 -13.03 -3.35
CA SER A 44 1.98 -14.45 -3.74
C SER A 44 0.99 -15.26 -2.90
N SER A 45 0.72 -14.86 -1.65
CA SER A 45 -0.26 -15.51 -0.77
C SER A 45 -1.72 -15.18 -1.11
N PHE A 46 -2.00 -14.26 -2.05
CA PHE A 46 -3.38 -13.86 -2.38
C PHE A 46 -4.03 -14.78 -3.42
N GLY A 47 -3.32 -15.80 -3.90
CA GLY A 47 -3.82 -16.77 -4.87
C GLY A 47 -3.66 -16.28 -6.31
N ASN A 48 -4.70 -16.42 -7.13
CA ASN A 48 -4.63 -16.11 -8.55
C ASN A 48 -4.60 -14.58 -8.79
N LEU A 49 -3.50 -14.11 -9.39
CA LEU A 49 -3.31 -12.73 -9.85
C LEU A 49 -2.89 -12.67 -11.34
N TYR A 50 -3.13 -13.73 -12.11
CA TYR A 50 -2.59 -13.90 -13.46
C TYR A 50 -3.09 -12.87 -14.48
N ASN A 51 -4.33 -12.40 -14.36
CA ASN A 51 -4.94 -11.46 -15.30
C ASN A 51 -5.81 -10.41 -14.58
N ALA A 52 -6.23 -9.38 -15.32
CA ALA A 52 -6.96 -8.25 -14.77
C ALA A 52 -8.34 -8.60 -14.19
N GLU A 53 -8.99 -9.65 -14.69
CA GLU A 53 -10.27 -10.13 -14.15
C GLU A 53 -10.07 -10.87 -12.83
N ALA A 54 -9.08 -11.77 -12.77
CA ALA A 54 -8.68 -12.47 -11.57
C ALA A 54 -8.30 -11.50 -10.44
N ILE A 55 -7.54 -10.44 -10.75
CA ILE A 55 -7.16 -9.40 -9.77
C ILE A 55 -8.39 -8.63 -9.28
N ARG A 56 -9.28 -8.22 -10.20
CA ARG A 56 -10.49 -7.45 -9.87
C ARG A 56 -11.44 -8.21 -8.95
N ASN A 57 -11.57 -9.51 -9.17
CA ASN A 57 -12.49 -10.36 -8.42
C ASN A 57 -11.84 -11.03 -7.19
N ASN A 58 -10.59 -10.70 -6.85
CA ASN A 58 -9.88 -11.33 -5.75
C ASN A 58 -10.24 -10.68 -4.39
N PRO A 59 -10.93 -11.39 -3.47
CA PRO A 59 -11.37 -10.83 -2.20
C PRO A 59 -10.19 -10.45 -1.28
N ASN A 60 -9.04 -11.12 -1.39
CA ASN A 60 -7.86 -10.78 -0.60
C ASN A 60 -7.23 -9.46 -1.06
N VAL A 61 -7.26 -9.18 -2.37
CA VAL A 61 -6.81 -7.89 -2.93
C VAL A 61 -7.73 -6.78 -2.45
N ALA A 62 -9.05 -6.95 -2.56
CA ALA A 62 -10.01 -5.96 -2.10
C ALA A 62 -9.82 -5.64 -0.61
N LYS A 63 -9.80 -6.67 0.25
CA LYS A 63 -9.60 -6.52 1.70
C LYS A 63 -8.26 -5.87 2.05
N HIS A 64 -7.18 -6.20 1.33
CA HIS A 64 -5.88 -5.61 1.61
C HIS A 64 -5.81 -4.15 1.17
N GLY A 65 -6.48 -3.78 0.07
CA GLY A 65 -6.59 -2.39 -0.38
C GLY A 65 -7.22 -1.48 0.69
N VAL A 66 -8.30 -1.94 1.30
CA VAL A 66 -8.96 -1.26 2.43
C VAL A 66 -8.02 -1.13 3.64
N THR A 67 -7.29 -2.21 3.96
CA THR A 67 -6.28 -2.19 5.03
C THR A 67 -5.18 -1.16 4.78
N VAL A 68 -4.75 -0.97 3.52
CA VAL A 68 -3.76 0.04 3.15
C VAL A 68 -4.32 1.45 3.35
N LEU A 69 -5.57 1.69 2.95
CA LEU A 69 -6.20 3.00 3.09
C LEU A 69 -6.46 3.38 4.56
N HIS A 70 -6.89 2.44 5.42
CA HIS A 70 -6.89 2.66 6.88
C HIS A 70 -5.47 2.80 7.47
N GLY A 71 -4.46 2.24 6.78
CA GLY A 71 -3.07 2.55 7.06
C GLY A 71 -2.81 4.05 6.96
N LEU A 72 -3.30 4.71 5.92
CA LEU A 72 -3.15 6.16 5.69
C LEU A 72 -3.91 7.00 6.71
N ASP A 73 -5.09 6.55 7.16
CA ASP A 73 -5.86 7.22 8.22
C ASP A 73 -5.05 7.41 9.52
N ARG A 74 -4.16 6.46 9.85
CA ARG A 74 -3.25 6.61 11.01
C ARG A 74 -2.28 7.77 10.86
N ALA A 75 -1.85 8.09 9.64
CA ALA A 75 -0.99 9.24 9.39
C ALA A 75 -1.75 10.56 9.54
N LEU A 76 -3.04 10.59 9.18
CA LEU A 76 -3.89 11.78 9.36
C LEU A 76 -4.09 12.11 10.83
N LYS A 77 -4.33 11.10 11.65
CA LYS A 77 -4.47 11.27 13.10
C LYS A 77 -3.16 11.70 13.78
N ASN A 78 -2.02 11.54 13.11
CA ASN A 78 -0.69 11.82 13.63
C ASN A 78 0.15 12.66 12.65
N MET A 79 -0.44 13.69 12.02
CA MET A 79 0.20 14.46 10.94
C MET A 79 1.57 15.08 11.30
N ASP A 80 1.79 15.40 12.56
CA ASP A 80 3.05 15.97 13.05
C ASP A 80 4.12 14.91 13.36
N ASN A 81 3.72 13.65 13.54
CA ASN A 81 4.60 12.56 13.97
C ASN A 81 4.52 11.31 13.07
N ILE A 82 4.24 11.50 11.78
CA ILE A 82 4.05 10.42 10.80
C ILE A 82 5.25 9.46 10.76
N LYS A 83 6.48 9.99 10.90
CA LYS A 83 7.70 9.18 10.87
C LYS A 83 7.74 8.14 11.98
N GLU A 84 7.38 8.52 13.19
CA GLU A 84 7.38 7.60 14.32
C GLU A 84 6.21 6.61 14.20
N GLU A 85 5.02 7.09 13.82
CA GLU A 85 3.83 6.24 13.63
C GLU A 85 4.08 5.12 12.60
N TYR A 86 4.81 5.42 11.53
CA TYR A 86 5.15 4.43 10.50
C TYR A 86 6.47 3.71 10.67
N LYS A 87 7.23 3.96 11.73
CA LYS A 87 8.54 3.30 11.95
C LYS A 87 8.44 1.78 11.85
N LYS A 88 7.52 1.17 12.60
CA LYS A 88 7.29 -0.28 12.59
C LYS A 88 6.82 -0.80 11.23
N LEU A 89 6.00 -0.03 10.52
CA LEU A 89 5.52 -0.39 9.18
C LEU A 89 6.67 -0.37 8.16
N SER A 90 7.52 0.66 8.25
CA SER A 90 8.71 0.84 7.42
C SER A 90 9.71 -0.30 7.61
N GLU A 91 10.03 -0.65 8.86
CA GLU A 91 10.90 -1.79 9.20
C GLU A 91 10.35 -3.10 8.60
N ARG A 92 9.05 -3.37 8.78
CA ARG A 92 8.42 -4.58 8.24
C ARG A 92 8.48 -4.63 6.72
N ALA A 93 8.24 -3.51 6.03
CA ALA A 93 8.32 -3.42 4.59
C ALA A 93 9.76 -3.66 4.08
N ALA A 94 10.73 -3.01 4.72
CA ALA A 94 12.15 -3.15 4.40
C ALA A 94 12.66 -4.58 4.63
N LEU A 95 12.30 -5.20 5.76
CA LEU A 95 12.67 -6.59 6.08
C LEU A 95 12.10 -7.58 5.05
N ARG A 96 10.83 -7.40 4.66
CA ARG A 96 10.20 -8.25 3.63
C ARG A 96 10.82 -8.08 2.26
N GLU A 97 11.23 -6.87 1.89
CA GLU A 97 11.98 -6.64 0.65
C GLU A 97 13.36 -7.30 0.72
N ALA A 98 14.09 -7.13 1.81
CA ALA A 98 15.40 -7.74 2.01
C ALA A 98 15.33 -9.28 1.92
N ALA A 99 14.32 -9.90 2.53
CA ALA A 99 14.10 -11.34 2.46
C ALA A 99 13.75 -11.87 1.05
N ARG A 100 13.31 -10.99 0.14
CA ARG A 100 12.98 -11.33 -1.26
C ARG A 100 14.13 -11.09 -2.24
N ARG A 101 15.26 -10.53 -1.78
CA ARG A 101 16.48 -10.36 -2.57
C ARG A 101 17.34 -11.61 -2.86
N PRO A 102 17.03 -12.87 -2.48
CA PRO A 102 17.85 -14.00 -2.94
C PRO A 102 17.30 -14.57 -4.25
N ARG A 103 17.61 -13.92 -5.40
CA ARG A 103 17.62 -14.57 -6.74
C ARG A 103 18.07 -13.75 -7.96
N GLN A 104 18.57 -12.51 -7.85
CA GLN A 104 19.08 -11.78 -9.03
C GLN A 104 20.60 -11.86 -9.23
N LEU A 105 21.39 -12.29 -8.24
CA LEU A 105 22.85 -12.33 -8.35
C LEU A 105 23.45 -13.65 -8.89
N CYS A 106 22.67 -14.72 -9.04
CA CYS A 106 23.17 -16.00 -9.58
C CYS A 106 23.03 -16.19 -11.10
N SER A 107 22.71 -15.14 -11.87
CA SER A 107 22.56 -15.24 -13.34
C SER A 107 23.57 -14.41 -14.15
N LEU A 108 24.58 -13.83 -13.50
CA LEU A 108 25.63 -13.03 -14.16
C LEU A 108 27.04 -13.65 -14.07
N THR A 109 27.14 -14.91 -13.65
CA THR A 109 28.37 -15.71 -13.75
C THR A 109 28.01 -17.10 -14.27
N ALA A 110 27.78 -17.19 -15.58
CA ALA A 110 27.84 -18.42 -16.37
C ALA A 110 28.24 -18.05 -17.79
#